data_AF-A0A369JT43-F1
#
_entry.id   AF-A0A369JT43-F1
#
_cell.length_a   1.000
_cell.length_b   1.000
_cell.length_c   1.000
_cell.angle_alpha   90.00
_cell.angle_beta   90.00
_cell.angle_gamma   90.00
#
_symmetry.space_group_name_H-M   'P 1'
#
loop_
_entity.id
_entity.type
_entity.pdbx_description
1 polymer ?
#
loop_
_entity_poly.entity_id
_entity_poly.type
_entity_poly.pdbx_seq_one_letter_code
_entity_poly.pdbx_strand_id
1 'polypeptide(L)'
;RTHTSADDNRTTEGCERPKATGPTLSSQLEASLKVNHFNGNACAASGRFWEDLLERFRLPYLLLRVADMRMTLGSRTTALPLYEEVQSIKQVTQRPQLQTILQDPSLATWIQQTSSDIQSDLQRQLHAYNTVVVFTPSQHWRSTAQLDGRFPYCRLQRAQIDLLQNQWTNMCPPEVILARCLNLHCLETNAIEGIFQFDPSAITRLVLNGFYDLEVELIDERNIVRGVVRNCAHALSILRDTHEALNEMLTLVQWNDLDLTVETICRLHKTLMRTSRVLSIDAAHGHRLQHLNIGVTRQVSQVNVTATSQDQSIKIQFCPYDKVDAELATFCERFNVQMLASTPLLKKRLPLLCVPSFFKPGYLLQLNNIRANRDGDYQRLMTVLYDGTRASLDLLEAIN
;
A
#
# COMPACT_ATOMS: atom_id res chain seq x y z
N ARG A 1 46.34 32.61 -42.48
CA ARG A 1 45.34 32.70 -43.56
C ARG A 1 44.51 31.42 -43.49
N THR A 2 43.49 31.37 -42.62
CA THR A 2 42.06 31.60 -42.96
C THR A 2 41.55 30.62 -44.01
N HIS A 3 40.86 29.54 -43.63
CA HIS A 3 39.39 29.52 -43.55
C HIS A 3 38.84 28.15 -43.08
N THR A 4 37.68 28.26 -42.46
CA THR A 4 36.75 27.34 -41.78
C THR A 4 35.83 26.51 -42.71
N SER A 5 35.42 25.30 -42.27
CA SER A 5 34.09 24.66 -42.42
C SER A 5 34.18 23.24 -41.82
N ALA A 6 33.60 22.88 -40.67
CA ALA A 6 32.19 22.73 -40.29
C ALA A 6 31.45 21.57 -41.02
N ASP A 7 30.96 20.64 -40.17
CA ASP A 7 29.89 19.63 -40.30
C ASP A 7 30.03 18.42 -41.25
N ASP A 8 30.16 17.22 -40.66
CA ASP A 8 29.05 16.25 -40.55
C ASP A 8 29.53 14.99 -39.78
N ASN A 9 29.26 14.92 -38.47
CA ASN A 9 29.46 13.72 -37.65
C ASN A 9 28.09 13.17 -37.24
N ARG A 10 27.45 12.41 -38.14
CA ARG A 10 26.35 11.51 -37.79
C ARG A 10 26.93 10.26 -37.13
N THR A 11 27.02 10.28 -35.81
CA THR A 11 27.19 9.05 -35.02
C THR A 11 25.95 8.20 -35.16
N THR A 12 26.11 7.06 -35.84
CA THR A 12 25.17 5.95 -35.86
C THR A 12 24.85 5.49 -34.44
N GLU A 13 23.59 5.65 -34.05
CA GLU A 13 22.97 5.00 -32.89
C GLU A 13 23.07 3.47 -33.06
N GLY A 14 24.08 2.89 -32.42
CA GLY A 14 24.29 1.46 -32.34
C GLY A 14 23.75 0.91 -31.02
N CYS A 15 22.49 0.50 -31.04
CA CYS A 15 21.90 -0.61 -30.28
C CYS A 15 22.65 -0.98 -28.98
N GLU A 16 22.30 -0.33 -27.86
CA GLU A 16 22.67 -0.80 -26.53
C GLU A 16 22.08 -2.20 -26.32
N ARG A 17 22.95 -3.22 -26.40
CA ARG A 17 22.64 -4.56 -25.90
C ARG A 17 22.25 -4.44 -24.42
N PRO A 18 21.22 -5.17 -23.93
CA PRO A 18 20.93 -5.20 -22.51
C PRO A 18 22.18 -5.67 -21.78
N LYS A 19 22.76 -4.80 -20.94
CA LYS A 19 23.88 -5.13 -20.06
C LYS A 19 23.50 -6.39 -19.29
N ALA A 20 24.34 -7.42 -19.44
CA ALA A 20 24.19 -8.70 -18.76
C ALA A 20 23.82 -8.46 -17.29
N THR A 21 22.68 -9.01 -16.88
CA THR A 21 22.29 -9.12 -15.48
C THR A 21 23.50 -9.63 -14.69
N GLY A 22 24.00 -8.87 -13.72
CA GLY A 22 25.21 -9.23 -12.99
C GLY A 22 25.13 -10.64 -12.37
N PRO A 23 26.28 -11.28 -12.06
CA PRO A 23 26.34 -12.65 -11.54
C PRO A 23 25.41 -12.90 -10.34
N THR A 24 25.22 -11.87 -9.51
CA THR A 24 24.37 -11.88 -8.31
C THR A 24 22.89 -12.03 -8.64
N LEU A 25 22.37 -11.36 -9.68
CA LEU A 25 20.95 -11.38 -10.03
C LEU A 25 20.54 -12.71 -10.68
N SER A 26 21.43 -13.28 -11.52
CA SER A 26 21.23 -14.61 -12.09
C SER A 26 21.18 -15.68 -11.00
N SER A 27 22.11 -15.61 -10.03
CA SER A 27 22.15 -16.56 -8.90
C SER A 27 20.90 -16.45 -8.01
N GLN A 28 20.41 -15.22 -7.77
CA GLN A 28 19.17 -14.99 -7.02
C GLN A 28 17.94 -15.52 -7.76
N LEU A 29 17.87 -15.33 -9.09
CA LEU A 29 16.81 -15.90 -9.90
C LEU A 29 16.81 -17.43 -9.84
N GLU A 30 17.95 -18.07 -10.04
CA GLU A 30 18.06 -19.53 -9.91
C GLU A 30 17.65 -20.03 -8.51
N ALA A 31 18.07 -19.34 -7.46
CA ALA A 31 17.68 -19.69 -6.10
C ALA A 31 16.16 -19.56 -5.89
N SER A 32 15.54 -18.50 -6.42
CA SER A 32 14.09 -18.26 -6.33
C SER A 32 13.26 -19.36 -7.00
N LEU A 33 13.82 -20.06 -8.00
CA LEU A 33 13.17 -21.16 -8.71
C LEU A 33 13.29 -22.51 -8.00
N LYS A 34 14.27 -22.65 -7.09
CA LYS A 34 14.58 -23.89 -6.36
C LYS A 34 13.98 -23.92 -4.95
N VAL A 35 13.11 -22.95 -4.62
CA VAL A 35 12.50 -22.85 -3.30
C VAL A 35 11.57 -24.03 -3.01
N ASN A 36 11.70 -24.58 -1.79
CA ASN A 36 10.78 -25.59 -1.28
C ASN A 36 9.36 -24.99 -1.11
N HIS A 37 8.37 -25.55 -1.81
CA HIS A 37 6.97 -25.10 -1.77
C HIS A 37 6.32 -25.20 -0.38
N PHE A 38 6.88 -26.04 0.52
CA PHE A 38 6.47 -26.11 1.92
C PHE A 38 6.98 -24.94 2.79
N ASN A 39 7.88 -24.10 2.27
CA ASN A 39 8.35 -22.90 2.97
C ASN A 39 7.63 -21.66 2.42
N GLY A 40 6.49 -21.32 3.02
CA GLY A 40 5.69 -20.17 2.61
C GLY A 40 6.47 -18.86 2.59
N ASN A 41 7.36 -18.62 3.56
CA ASN A 41 8.16 -17.41 3.63
C ASN A 41 9.13 -17.28 2.44
N ALA A 42 9.82 -18.37 2.10
CA ALA A 42 10.72 -18.39 0.94
C ALA A 42 9.96 -18.27 -0.39
N CYS A 43 8.77 -18.87 -0.49
CA CYS A 43 7.89 -18.71 -1.65
C CYS A 43 7.43 -17.25 -1.80
N ALA A 44 7.02 -16.61 -0.71
CA ALA A 44 6.62 -15.20 -0.70
C ALA A 44 7.79 -14.29 -1.11
N ALA A 45 9.00 -14.53 -0.59
CA ALA A 45 10.19 -13.80 -0.99
C ALA A 45 10.51 -13.95 -2.49
N SER A 46 10.37 -15.16 -3.03
CA SER A 46 10.56 -15.43 -4.46
C SER A 46 9.53 -14.71 -5.33
N GLY A 47 8.25 -14.73 -4.92
CA GLY A 47 7.18 -14.02 -5.61
C GLY A 47 7.41 -12.50 -5.65
N ARG A 48 7.82 -11.90 -4.52
CA ARG A 48 8.20 -10.48 -4.47
C ARG A 48 9.38 -10.16 -5.38
N PHE A 49 10.37 -11.05 -5.40
CA PHE A 49 11.53 -10.90 -6.27
C PHE A 49 11.15 -10.94 -7.75
N TRP A 50 10.27 -11.88 -8.17
CA TRP A 50 9.79 -11.93 -9.56
C TRP A 50 9.01 -10.68 -9.96
N GLU A 51 8.20 -10.15 -9.05
CA GLU A 51 7.46 -8.90 -9.27
C GLU A 51 8.39 -7.68 -9.44
N ASP A 52 9.43 -7.56 -8.60
CA ASP A 52 10.45 -6.50 -8.73
C ASP A 52 11.26 -6.66 -10.04
N LEU A 53 11.62 -7.89 -10.40
CA LEU A 53 12.28 -8.15 -11.68
C LEU A 53 11.40 -7.79 -12.88
N LEU A 54 10.09 -8.10 -12.83
CA LEU A 54 9.17 -7.77 -13.91
C LEU A 54 9.06 -6.26 -14.14
N GLU A 55 9.06 -5.47 -13.06
CA GLU A 55 9.01 -4.00 -13.16
C GLU A 55 10.25 -3.42 -13.84
N ARG A 56 11.41 -4.07 -13.65
CA ARG A 56 12.70 -3.65 -14.25
C ARG A 56 12.92 -4.24 -15.64
N PHE A 57 12.44 -5.46 -15.86
CA PHE A 57 12.73 -6.28 -17.03
C PHE A 57 11.43 -6.94 -17.55
N ARG A 58 10.90 -6.42 -18.65
CA ARG A 58 9.73 -6.98 -19.34
C ARG A 58 10.09 -8.15 -20.26
N LEU A 59 10.64 -9.22 -19.69
CA LEU A 59 11.05 -10.43 -20.44
C LEU A 59 9.89 -11.43 -20.54
N PRO A 60 9.70 -12.15 -21.68
CA PRO A 60 8.63 -13.14 -21.84
C PRO A 60 8.55 -14.18 -20.71
N TYR A 61 9.70 -14.67 -20.25
CA TYR A 61 9.77 -15.62 -19.13
C TYR A 61 9.20 -15.03 -17.83
N LEU A 62 9.58 -13.80 -17.49
CA LEU A 62 9.12 -13.13 -16.27
C LEU A 62 7.63 -12.78 -16.37
N LEU A 63 7.16 -12.35 -17.54
CA LEU A 63 5.74 -12.10 -17.80
C LEU A 63 4.90 -13.34 -17.52
N LEU A 64 5.25 -14.48 -18.13
CA LEU A 64 4.55 -15.75 -17.88
C LEU A 64 4.64 -16.16 -16.41
N ARG A 65 5.83 -16.10 -15.81
CA ARG A 65 6.03 -16.56 -14.43
C ARG A 65 5.21 -15.75 -13.42
N VAL A 66 5.17 -14.43 -13.57
CA VAL A 66 4.38 -13.55 -12.71
C VAL A 66 2.88 -13.71 -13.02
N ALA A 67 2.50 -13.89 -14.29
CA ALA A 67 1.12 -14.16 -14.67
C ALA A 67 0.60 -15.44 -14.00
N ASP A 68 1.34 -16.55 -14.08
CA ASP A 68 1.00 -17.82 -13.44
C ASP A 68 0.86 -17.67 -11.93
N MET A 69 1.79 -16.96 -11.30
CA MET A 69 1.75 -16.68 -9.87
C MET A 69 0.49 -15.89 -9.49
N ARG A 70 0.23 -14.76 -10.17
CA ARG A 70 -0.95 -13.92 -9.91
C ARG A 70 -2.25 -14.69 -10.15
N MET A 71 -2.33 -15.46 -11.23
CA MET A 71 -3.49 -16.29 -11.56
C MET A 71 -3.76 -17.32 -10.45
N THR A 72 -2.72 -18.03 -10.02
CA THR A 72 -2.79 -19.02 -8.93
C THR A 72 -3.19 -18.39 -7.59
N LEU A 73 -2.73 -17.16 -7.33
CA LEU A 73 -3.05 -16.40 -6.12
C LEU A 73 -4.34 -15.57 -6.24
N GLY A 74 -5.17 -15.83 -7.26
CA GLY A 74 -6.52 -15.25 -7.42
C GLY A 74 -6.57 -13.85 -8.02
N SER A 75 -5.44 -13.27 -8.44
CA SER A 75 -5.36 -11.95 -9.10
C SER A 75 -5.51 -12.06 -10.63
N ARG A 76 -6.63 -12.66 -11.06
CA ARG A 76 -6.89 -12.99 -12.48
C ARG A 76 -6.85 -11.77 -13.42
N THR A 77 -7.39 -10.63 -12.95
CA THR A 77 -7.54 -9.38 -13.71
C THR A 77 -6.21 -8.69 -14.02
N THR A 78 -5.22 -8.85 -13.14
CA THR A 78 -3.86 -8.31 -13.34
C THR A 78 -2.88 -9.35 -13.85
N ALA A 79 -3.27 -10.63 -13.90
CA ALA A 79 -2.53 -11.70 -14.55
C ALA A 79 -2.77 -11.73 -16.06
N LEU A 80 -4.03 -11.63 -16.49
CA LEU A 80 -4.43 -11.74 -17.90
C LEU A 80 -3.66 -10.79 -18.85
N PRO A 81 -3.48 -9.49 -18.53
CA PRO A 81 -2.73 -8.58 -19.39
C PRO A 81 -1.27 -9.01 -19.61
N LEU A 82 -0.67 -9.76 -18.68
CA LEU A 82 0.70 -10.27 -18.84
C LEU A 82 0.75 -11.42 -19.85
N TYR A 83 -0.26 -12.29 -19.89
CA TYR A 83 -0.37 -13.31 -20.94
C TYR A 83 -0.63 -12.68 -22.32
N GLU A 84 -1.50 -11.66 -22.37
CA GLU A 84 -1.75 -10.88 -23.59
C GLU A 84 -0.47 -10.19 -24.07
N GLU A 85 0.31 -9.61 -23.15
CA GLU A 85 1.61 -9.02 -23.48
C GLU A 85 2.52 -10.06 -24.11
N VAL A 86 2.66 -11.26 -23.51
CA VAL A 86 3.47 -12.36 -24.08
C VAL A 86 3.03 -12.74 -25.49
N GLN A 87 1.72 -12.86 -25.73
CA GLN A 87 1.17 -13.17 -27.05
C GLN A 87 1.42 -12.03 -28.06
N SER A 88 1.41 -10.78 -27.57
CA SER A 88 1.59 -9.57 -28.39
C SER A 88 3.05 -9.26 -28.70
N ILE A 89 4.02 -9.90 -28.03
CA ILE A 89 5.45 -9.73 -28.24
C ILE A 89 5.80 -10.21 -29.66
N LYS A 90 5.64 -9.30 -30.62
CA LYS A 90 6.18 -9.37 -31.97
C LYS A 90 7.61 -8.84 -31.89
N GLN A 91 8.57 -9.65 -31.46
CA GLN A 91 9.91 -9.09 -31.31
C GLN A 91 10.54 -8.76 -32.66
N VAL A 92 10.91 -7.47 -32.76
CA VAL A 92 11.92 -6.73 -33.55
C VAL A 92 13.32 -7.39 -33.55
N THR A 93 13.43 -8.65 -33.17
CA THR A 93 14.68 -9.36 -32.94
C THR A 93 14.89 -10.33 -34.07
N GLN A 94 16.07 -10.29 -34.70
CA GLN A 94 16.52 -11.11 -35.85
C GLN A 94 16.59 -12.64 -35.56
N ARG A 95 15.73 -13.17 -34.68
CA ARG A 95 15.66 -14.59 -34.30
C ARG A 95 14.25 -15.13 -34.53
N PRO A 96 13.93 -15.52 -35.78
CA PRO A 96 12.60 -16.01 -36.16
C PRO A 96 12.11 -17.24 -35.37
N GLN A 97 13.02 -18.04 -34.79
CA GLN A 97 12.67 -19.24 -34.02
C GLN A 97 11.92 -18.95 -32.70
N LEU A 98 12.19 -17.81 -32.04
CA LEU A 98 11.48 -17.43 -30.80
C LEU A 98 10.07 -16.92 -31.09
N GLN A 99 9.83 -16.37 -32.27
CA GLN A 99 8.54 -15.84 -32.68
C GLN A 99 7.50 -16.95 -32.89
N THR A 100 7.92 -18.10 -33.44
CA THR A 100 7.03 -19.26 -33.62
C THR A 100 6.62 -19.91 -32.31
N ILE A 101 7.46 -19.83 -31.27
CA ILE A 101 7.18 -20.44 -29.95
C ILE A 101 6.18 -19.59 -29.14
N LEU A 102 6.20 -18.26 -29.29
CA LEU A 102 5.37 -17.34 -28.51
C LEU A 102 3.98 -17.07 -29.12
N GLN A 103 3.74 -17.46 -30.38
CA GLN A 103 2.44 -17.32 -31.04
C GLN A 103 1.68 -18.65 -31.05
N ASP A 104 1.46 -19.23 -29.87
CA ASP A 104 0.70 -20.46 -29.72
C ASP A 104 -0.81 -20.18 -29.91
N PRO A 105 -1.49 -20.75 -30.93
CA PRO A 105 -2.94 -20.59 -31.13
C PRO A 105 -3.76 -21.11 -29.95
N SER A 106 -3.27 -22.13 -29.25
CA SER A 106 -3.91 -22.68 -28.06
C SER A 106 -3.87 -21.68 -26.91
N LEU A 107 -2.72 -21.01 -26.70
CA LEU A 107 -2.61 -19.93 -25.71
C LEU A 107 -3.55 -18.77 -26.07
N ALA A 108 -3.61 -18.34 -27.33
CA ALA A 108 -4.50 -17.28 -27.77
C ALA A 108 -5.98 -17.63 -27.52
N THR A 109 -6.39 -18.86 -27.82
CA THR A 109 -7.75 -19.36 -27.57
C THR A 109 -8.06 -19.37 -26.07
N TRP A 110 -7.10 -19.82 -25.25
CA TRP A 110 -7.24 -19.83 -23.79
C TRP A 110 -7.33 -18.40 -23.22
N ILE A 111 -6.51 -17.45 -23.70
CA ILE A 111 -6.58 -16.03 -23.30
C ILE A 111 -7.97 -15.47 -23.62
N GLN A 112 -8.49 -15.72 -24.82
CA GLN A 112 -9.80 -15.22 -25.23
C GLN A 112 -10.93 -15.79 -24.36
N GLN A 113 -10.92 -17.10 -24.10
CA GLN A 113 -11.90 -17.76 -23.22
C GLN A 113 -11.81 -17.20 -21.80
N THR A 114 -10.60 -17.16 -21.24
CA THR A 114 -10.33 -16.66 -19.88
C THR A 114 -10.74 -15.20 -19.72
N SER A 115 -10.49 -14.36 -20.73
CA SER A 115 -10.94 -12.96 -20.76
C SER A 115 -12.46 -12.85 -20.69
N SER A 116 -13.17 -13.62 -21.52
CA SER A 116 -14.64 -13.63 -21.53
C SER A 116 -15.21 -14.08 -20.18
N ASP A 117 -14.61 -15.13 -19.59
CA ASP A 117 -15.03 -15.65 -18.29
C ASP A 117 -14.82 -14.63 -17.17
N ILE A 118 -13.63 -14.01 -17.12
CA ILE A 118 -13.32 -12.95 -16.15
C ILE A 118 -14.30 -11.77 -16.31
N GLN A 119 -14.55 -11.32 -17.54
CA GLN A 119 -15.48 -10.19 -17.78
C GLN A 119 -16.91 -10.52 -17.33
N SER A 120 -17.42 -11.71 -17.66
CA SER A 120 -18.75 -12.16 -17.23
C SER A 120 -18.86 -12.22 -15.71
N ASP A 121 -17.84 -12.79 -15.04
CA ASP A 121 -17.78 -12.84 -13.58
C ASP A 121 -17.76 -11.44 -12.96
N LEU A 122 -16.96 -10.52 -13.48
CA LEU A 122 -16.85 -9.15 -12.98
C LEU A 122 -18.15 -8.36 -13.15
N GLN A 123 -18.83 -8.51 -14.28
CA GLN A 123 -20.13 -7.88 -14.50
C GLN A 123 -21.17 -8.43 -13.51
N ARG A 124 -21.20 -9.75 -13.29
CA ARG A 124 -22.08 -10.40 -12.32
C ARG A 124 -21.79 -9.92 -10.90
N GLN A 125 -20.51 -9.84 -10.52
CA GLN A 125 -20.08 -9.36 -9.20
C GLN A 125 -20.40 -7.89 -8.99
N LEU A 126 -20.17 -7.02 -9.98
CA LEU A 126 -20.49 -5.60 -9.90
C LEU A 126 -22.00 -5.38 -9.82
N HIS A 127 -22.78 -6.10 -10.64
CA HIS A 127 -24.23 -6.04 -10.58
C HIS A 127 -24.74 -6.46 -9.19
N ALA A 128 -24.30 -7.61 -8.68
CA ALA A 128 -24.66 -8.07 -7.34
C ALA A 128 -24.22 -7.07 -6.26
N TYR A 129 -23.01 -6.50 -6.38
CA TYR A 129 -22.52 -5.50 -5.44
C TYR A 129 -23.41 -4.25 -5.38
N ASN A 130 -24.00 -3.85 -6.51
CA ASN A 130 -24.83 -2.66 -6.59
C ASN A 130 -26.30 -2.91 -6.23
N THR A 131 -26.82 -4.13 -6.45
CA THR A 131 -28.26 -4.43 -6.27
C THR A 131 -28.60 -5.17 -4.98
N VAL A 132 -27.64 -5.84 -4.35
CA VAL A 132 -27.93 -6.72 -3.21
C VAL A 132 -28.18 -5.92 -1.92
N VAL A 133 -29.31 -6.18 -1.27
CA VAL A 133 -29.78 -5.55 -0.01
C VAL A 133 -29.07 -6.12 1.24
N VAL A 134 -27.83 -6.61 1.10
CA VAL A 134 -27.08 -7.23 2.21
C VAL A 134 -26.36 -6.18 3.07
N PHE A 135 -26.32 -4.93 2.63
CA PHE A 135 -25.70 -3.84 3.39
C PHE A 135 -26.66 -3.24 4.42
N THR A 136 -26.11 -2.79 5.55
CA THR A 136 -26.91 -2.18 6.61
C THR A 136 -27.55 -0.88 6.10
N PRO A 137 -28.85 -0.61 6.38
CA PRO A 137 -29.48 0.66 6.03
C PRO A 137 -28.66 1.83 6.58
N SER A 138 -28.29 2.81 5.74
CA SER A 138 -27.28 3.91 5.96
C SER A 138 -25.80 3.58 5.68
N GLN A 139 -25.44 2.33 5.43
CA GLN A 139 -24.06 1.91 5.14
C GLN A 139 -23.81 1.59 3.66
N HIS A 140 -24.72 1.97 2.78
CA HIS A 140 -24.51 1.94 1.34
C HIS A 140 -23.53 3.02 0.88
N TRP A 141 -22.70 2.69 -0.11
CA TRP A 141 -21.82 3.66 -0.75
C TRP A 141 -22.65 4.73 -1.46
N ARG A 142 -22.13 5.95 -1.46
CA ARG A 142 -22.59 7.06 -2.31
C ARG A 142 -21.38 7.85 -2.79
N SER A 143 -21.51 8.43 -3.97
CA SER A 143 -20.50 9.31 -4.54
C SER A 143 -20.32 10.56 -3.69
N THR A 144 -19.09 10.82 -3.22
CA THR A 144 -18.78 12.09 -2.54
C THR A 144 -18.49 13.18 -3.58
N ALA A 145 -18.04 12.78 -4.77
CA ALA A 145 -17.90 13.69 -5.92
C ALA A 145 -19.22 14.40 -6.27
N GLN A 146 -20.36 13.70 -6.19
CA GLN A 146 -21.66 14.23 -6.63
C GLN A 146 -22.50 14.87 -5.52
N LEU A 147 -22.40 14.40 -4.28
CA LEU A 147 -23.40 14.70 -3.24
C LEU A 147 -22.86 15.49 -2.04
N ASP A 148 -21.57 15.35 -1.73
CA ASP A 148 -20.97 15.94 -0.53
C ASP A 148 -19.91 16.97 -0.92
N GLY A 149 -20.35 18.21 -1.19
CA GLY A 149 -19.46 19.34 -1.50
C GLY A 149 -18.77 19.94 -0.27
N ARG A 150 -19.05 19.44 0.93
CA ARG A 150 -18.46 19.94 2.18
C ARG A 150 -17.38 18.99 2.65
N PHE A 151 -16.16 19.48 2.73
CA PHE A 151 -15.13 18.76 3.45
C PHE A 151 -15.46 18.78 4.95
N PRO A 152 -15.09 17.74 5.71
CA PRO A 152 -15.16 17.71 7.16
C PRO A 152 -14.80 19.06 7.79
N TYR A 153 -15.74 19.64 8.54
CA TYR A 153 -15.46 20.81 9.36
C TYR A 153 -15.48 20.41 10.83
N CYS A 154 -14.33 20.48 11.47
CA CYS A 154 -14.21 20.35 12.91
C CYS A 154 -13.01 21.15 13.38
N ARG A 155 -13.18 21.92 14.45
CA ARG A 155 -12.09 22.66 15.08
C ARG A 155 -11.80 22.02 16.42
N LEU A 156 -10.58 21.50 16.58
CA LEU A 156 -10.04 21.27 17.92
C LEU A 156 -10.07 22.60 18.68
N GLN A 157 -10.39 22.54 19.96
CA GLN A 157 -10.37 23.74 20.80
C GLN A 157 -8.94 24.26 20.89
N ARG A 158 -8.76 25.58 20.96
CA ARG A 158 -7.42 26.20 21.03
C ARG A 158 -6.61 25.64 22.20
N ALA A 159 -7.25 25.44 23.36
CA ALA A 159 -6.65 24.84 24.54
C ALA A 159 -6.11 23.42 24.29
N GLN A 160 -6.82 22.59 23.49
CA GLN A 160 -6.38 21.24 23.14
C GLN A 160 -5.14 21.28 22.24
N ILE A 161 -5.12 22.18 21.26
CA ILE A 161 -3.97 22.38 20.37
C ILE A 161 -2.75 22.82 21.18
N ASP A 162 -2.94 23.80 22.06
CA ASP A 162 -1.86 24.36 22.86
C ASP A 162 -1.33 23.32 23.86
N LEU A 163 -2.18 22.44 24.41
CA LEU A 163 -1.76 21.32 25.25
C LEU A 163 -0.83 20.36 24.49
N LEU A 164 -1.26 19.88 23.32
CA LEU A 164 -0.45 18.97 22.50
C LEU A 164 0.86 19.61 22.08
N GLN A 165 0.83 20.89 21.70
CA GLN A 165 2.02 21.63 21.30
C GLN A 165 3.01 21.80 22.45
N ASN A 166 2.53 22.15 23.65
CA ASN A 166 3.37 22.30 24.83
C ASN A 166 3.99 20.97 25.24
N GLN A 167 3.21 19.90 25.28
CA GLN A 167 3.70 18.56 25.60
C GLN A 167 4.79 18.14 24.61
N TRP A 168 4.50 18.23 23.30
CA TRP A 168 5.43 17.89 22.22
C TRP A 168 6.75 18.68 22.29
N THR A 169 6.68 19.99 22.56
CA THR A 169 7.87 20.86 22.59
C THR A 169 8.75 20.60 23.81
N ASN A 170 8.20 20.03 24.89
CA ASN A 170 8.90 19.83 26.16
C ASN A 170 9.55 18.44 26.33
N MET A 171 9.29 17.46 25.45
CA MET A 171 9.76 16.08 25.66
C MET A 171 11.28 15.91 25.42
N CYS A 172 11.73 16.21 24.21
CA CYS A 172 13.07 15.87 23.71
C CYS A 172 13.42 16.80 22.53
N PRO A 173 14.68 16.82 22.06
CA PRO A 173 15.03 17.51 20.83
C PRO A 173 14.10 17.10 19.68
N PRO A 174 13.63 18.06 18.85
CA PRO A 174 12.61 17.80 17.83
C PRO A 174 12.93 16.64 16.88
N GLU A 175 14.20 16.47 16.48
CA GLU A 175 14.57 15.38 15.57
C GLU A 175 14.43 14.00 16.23
N VAL A 176 14.82 13.89 17.50
CA VAL A 176 14.79 12.64 18.26
C VAL A 176 13.34 12.22 18.53
N ILE A 177 12.51 13.15 19.00
CA ILE A 177 11.11 12.84 19.31
C ILE A 177 10.29 12.55 18.04
N LEU A 178 10.59 13.23 16.92
CA LEU A 178 9.96 12.93 15.64
C LEU A 178 10.29 11.51 15.16
N ALA A 179 11.56 11.09 15.26
CA ALA A 179 11.94 9.73 14.90
C ALA A 179 11.23 8.67 15.76
N ARG A 180 11.19 8.86 17.09
CA ARG A 180 10.46 7.96 18.01
C ARG A 180 8.96 7.93 17.74
N CYS A 181 8.36 9.09 17.46
CA CYS A 181 6.96 9.22 17.10
C CYS A 181 6.62 8.48 15.80
N LEU A 182 7.49 8.56 14.78
CA LEU A 182 7.35 7.80 13.54
C LEU A 182 7.42 6.30 13.79
N ASN A 183 8.37 5.84 14.59
CA ASN A 183 8.48 4.42 14.95
C ASN A 183 7.22 3.92 15.66
N LEU A 184 6.72 4.67 16.65
CA LEU A 184 5.49 4.33 17.35
C LEU A 184 4.28 4.31 16.39
N HIS A 185 4.17 5.29 15.49
CA HIS A 185 3.10 5.32 14.50
C HIS A 185 3.11 4.08 13.60
N CYS A 186 4.28 3.64 13.14
CA CYS A 186 4.38 2.41 12.34
C CYS A 186 3.89 1.17 13.12
N LEU A 187 4.24 1.06 14.41
CA LEU A 187 3.82 -0.05 15.26
C LEU A 187 2.30 -0.05 15.47
N GLU A 188 1.74 1.10 15.85
CA GLU A 188 0.32 1.20 16.18
C GLU A 188 -0.58 1.05 14.96
N THR A 189 -0.21 1.64 13.82
CA THR A 189 -0.98 1.48 12.57
C THR A 189 -1.02 0.03 12.11
N ASN A 190 0.12 -0.69 12.13
CA ASN A 190 0.14 -2.12 11.76
C ASN A 190 -0.64 -3.00 12.76
N ALA A 191 -0.65 -2.64 14.04
CA ALA A 191 -1.47 -3.32 15.05
C ALA A 191 -2.98 -3.04 14.86
N ILE A 192 -3.36 -1.81 14.49
CA ILE A 192 -4.74 -1.45 14.13
C ILE A 192 -5.20 -2.26 12.92
N GLU A 193 -4.39 -2.38 11.88
CA GLU A 193 -4.70 -3.19 10.70
C GLU A 193 -4.67 -4.71 10.98
N GLY A 194 -4.22 -5.12 12.16
CA GLY A 194 -4.17 -6.53 12.58
C GLY A 194 -3.08 -7.35 11.88
N ILE A 195 -2.07 -6.68 11.31
CA ILE A 195 -0.96 -7.32 10.61
C ILE A 195 -0.08 -8.07 11.61
N PHE A 196 0.39 -7.37 12.64
CA PHE A 196 1.08 -7.91 13.80
C PHE A 196 0.96 -6.95 14.98
N GLN A 197 1.15 -7.47 16.18
CA GLN A 197 1.32 -6.67 17.40
C GLN A 197 2.46 -7.26 18.21
N PHE A 198 3.40 -6.41 18.61
CA PHE A 198 4.52 -6.77 19.48
C PHE A 198 4.13 -6.67 20.96
N ASP A 199 4.83 -7.41 21.82
CA ASP A 199 4.76 -7.21 23.27
C ASP A 199 5.32 -5.83 23.69
N PRO A 200 4.99 -5.34 24.89
CA PRO A 200 5.44 -4.02 25.34
C PRO A 200 6.97 -3.82 25.36
N SER A 201 7.75 -4.86 25.67
CA SER A 201 9.21 -4.78 25.72
C SER A 201 9.80 -4.58 24.32
N ALA A 202 9.29 -5.33 23.34
CA ALA A 202 9.67 -5.18 21.94
C ALA A 202 9.22 -3.82 21.38
N ILE A 203 8.03 -3.32 21.74
CA ILE A 203 7.57 -1.98 21.38
C ILE A 203 8.55 -0.91 21.87
N THR A 204 8.93 -0.92 23.14
CA THR A 204 9.89 0.04 23.70
C THR A 204 11.21 0.05 22.93
N ARG A 205 11.77 -1.14 22.63
CA ARG A 205 13.02 -1.25 21.87
C ARG A 205 12.88 -0.71 20.44
N LEU A 206 11.82 -1.08 19.74
CA LEU A 206 11.56 -0.64 18.37
C LEU A 206 11.27 0.86 18.28
N VAL A 207 10.65 1.46 19.30
CA VAL A 207 10.46 2.91 19.37
C VAL A 207 11.80 3.62 19.54
N LEU A 208 12.66 3.13 20.44
CA LEU A 208 13.95 3.76 20.75
C LEU A 208 14.99 3.60 19.64
N ASN A 209 15.10 2.40 19.07
CA ASN A 209 16.18 2.02 18.14
C ASN A 209 15.71 1.98 16.66
N GLY A 210 14.41 2.11 16.41
CA GLY A 210 13.86 1.98 15.07
C GLY A 210 13.93 0.55 14.51
N PHE A 211 13.96 0.44 13.18
CA PHE A 211 13.77 -0.83 12.47
C PHE A 211 14.98 -1.31 11.69
N TYR A 212 16.05 -0.51 11.63
CA TYR A 212 17.22 -0.75 10.77
C TYR A 212 18.45 -1.22 11.54
N ASP A 213 18.47 -1.04 12.87
CA ASP A 213 19.62 -1.35 13.70
C ASP A 213 19.83 -2.84 13.92
N LEU A 214 21.10 -3.24 14.01
CA LEU A 214 21.51 -4.60 14.36
C LEU A 214 21.09 -4.98 15.79
N GLU A 215 20.91 -4.01 16.69
CA GLU A 215 20.41 -4.29 18.06
C GLU A 215 18.95 -4.78 18.08
N VAL A 216 18.23 -4.69 16.95
CA VAL A 216 16.91 -5.31 16.74
C VAL A 216 17.02 -6.85 16.69
N GLU A 217 18.22 -7.43 16.59
CA GLU A 217 18.47 -8.88 16.57
C GLU A 217 17.96 -9.63 17.81
N LEU A 218 17.68 -8.94 18.91
CA LEU A 218 17.07 -9.54 20.09
C LEU A 218 15.54 -9.73 19.99
N ILE A 219 14.92 -9.23 18.91
CA ILE A 219 13.49 -9.38 18.66
C ILE A 219 13.27 -10.60 17.78
N ASP A 220 12.54 -11.57 18.30
CA ASP A 220 12.19 -12.80 17.59
C ASP A 220 10.68 -13.00 17.51
N GLU A 221 10.27 -14.13 16.93
CA GLU A 221 8.87 -14.47 16.67
C GLU A 221 8.04 -14.54 17.97
N ARG A 222 8.66 -14.79 19.14
CA ARG A 222 7.98 -14.83 20.44
C ARG A 222 7.52 -13.46 20.90
N ASN A 223 8.12 -12.40 20.39
CA ASN A 223 7.70 -11.04 20.69
C ASN A 223 6.42 -10.63 19.95
N ILE A 224 5.99 -11.39 18.93
CA ILE A 224 4.76 -11.11 18.18
C ILE A 224 3.58 -11.79 18.87
N VAL A 225 2.82 -11.01 19.64
CA VAL A 225 1.71 -11.53 20.44
C VAL A 225 0.43 -11.71 19.63
N ARG A 226 0.18 -10.90 18.60
CA ARG A 226 -1.04 -10.99 17.77
C ARG A 226 -0.77 -10.70 16.29
N GLY A 227 -1.75 -11.00 15.44
CA GLY A 227 -1.78 -10.68 14.01
C GLY A 227 -1.60 -11.88 13.08
N VAL A 228 -1.71 -11.60 11.77
CA VAL A 228 -1.62 -12.59 10.68
C VAL A 228 -0.19 -12.90 10.25
N VAL A 229 0.76 -12.01 10.53
CA VAL A 229 2.20 -12.20 10.28
C VAL A 229 2.87 -12.60 11.59
N ARG A 230 3.46 -13.79 11.62
CA ARG A 230 4.22 -14.30 12.78
C ARG A 230 5.73 -14.36 12.56
N ASN A 231 6.18 -14.25 11.32
CA ASN A 231 7.60 -14.18 11.02
C ASN A 231 8.16 -12.79 11.32
N CYS A 232 9.15 -12.71 12.22
CA CYS A 232 9.73 -11.45 12.68
C CYS A 232 10.38 -10.66 11.53
N ALA A 233 11.11 -11.32 10.63
CA ALA A 233 11.77 -10.64 9.52
C ALA A 233 10.77 -9.97 8.56
N HIS A 234 9.62 -10.62 8.31
CA HIS A 234 8.53 -10.00 7.54
C HIS A 234 7.89 -8.83 8.29
N ALA A 235 7.61 -8.97 9.59
CA ALA A 235 7.06 -7.89 10.40
C ALA A 235 7.96 -6.65 10.39
N LEU A 236 9.27 -6.83 10.59
CA LEU A 236 10.25 -5.74 10.51
C LEU A 236 10.32 -5.12 9.11
N SER A 237 10.23 -5.92 8.05
CA SER A 237 10.22 -5.40 6.68
C SER A 237 8.97 -4.56 6.39
N ILE A 238 7.80 -4.97 6.89
CA ILE A 238 6.56 -4.18 6.79
C ILE A 238 6.66 -2.87 7.59
N LEU A 239 7.28 -2.90 8.77
CA LEU A 239 7.55 -1.67 9.55
C LEU A 239 8.45 -0.71 8.76
N ARG A 240 9.49 -1.22 8.10
CA ARG A 240 10.38 -0.42 7.23
C ARG A 240 9.63 0.19 6.05
N ASP A 241 8.79 -0.59 5.37
CA ASP A 241 7.94 -0.11 4.27
C ASP A 241 6.99 1.01 4.73
N THR A 242 6.36 0.83 5.91
CA THR A 242 5.48 1.85 6.53
C THR A 242 6.27 3.11 6.86
N HIS A 243 7.45 2.96 7.47
CA HIS A 243 8.34 4.05 7.84
C HIS A 243 8.84 4.83 6.61
N GLU A 244 9.22 4.14 5.54
CA GLU A 244 9.65 4.74 4.28
C GLU A 244 8.52 5.57 3.64
N ALA A 245 7.30 5.01 3.55
CA ALA A 245 6.14 5.73 3.03
C ALA A 245 5.78 6.97 3.87
N LEU A 246 5.88 6.89 5.19
CA LEU A 246 5.63 8.04 6.08
C LEU A 246 6.68 9.14 5.93
N ASN A 247 7.96 8.79 5.83
CA ASN A 247 9.02 9.78 5.60
C ASN A 247 8.87 10.47 4.26
N GLU A 248 8.48 9.71 3.24
CA GLU A 248 8.19 10.27 1.93
C GLU A 248 7.02 11.26 1.99
N MET A 249 5.93 10.89 2.68
CA MET A 249 4.79 11.78 2.92
C MET A 249 5.20 13.05 3.69
N LEU A 250 6.02 12.93 4.74
CA LEU A 250 6.54 14.09 5.48
C LEU A 250 7.39 14.99 4.59
N THR A 251 8.21 14.40 3.71
CA THR A 251 9.00 15.16 2.75
C THR A 251 8.08 15.93 1.81
N LEU A 252 7.01 15.31 1.28
CA LEU A 252 6.04 16.01 0.43
C LEU A 252 5.37 17.19 1.13
N VAL A 253 5.03 17.06 2.42
CA VAL A 253 4.40 18.13 3.21
C VAL A 253 5.36 19.29 3.51
N GLN A 254 6.65 19.01 3.74
CA GLN A 254 7.62 20.03 4.11
C GLN A 254 7.94 21.03 2.99
N TRP A 255 7.78 20.64 1.72
CA TRP A 255 8.21 21.43 0.56
C TRP A 255 7.20 22.49 0.09
N ASN A 256 6.09 22.72 0.81
CA ASN A 256 5.00 23.67 0.50
C ASN A 256 4.26 23.46 -0.85
N ASP A 257 4.76 22.59 -1.74
CA ASP A 257 4.13 22.25 -3.03
C ASP A 257 3.47 20.86 -2.97
N LEU A 258 2.72 20.57 -1.90
CA LEU A 258 1.98 19.32 -1.80
C LEU A 258 0.85 19.32 -2.83
N ASP A 259 1.09 18.72 -3.98
CA ASP A 259 0.08 18.34 -4.96
C ASP A 259 -0.24 16.85 -4.81
N LEU A 260 -1.27 16.55 -4.01
CA LEU A 260 -1.74 15.18 -3.86
C LEU A 260 -2.42 14.77 -5.17
N THR A 261 -1.90 13.75 -5.82
CA THR A 261 -2.49 13.17 -7.03
C THR A 261 -2.78 11.68 -6.82
N VAL A 262 -3.59 11.09 -7.71
CA VAL A 262 -3.82 9.63 -7.72
C VAL A 262 -2.50 8.88 -7.86
N GLU A 263 -1.57 9.38 -8.67
CA GLU A 263 -0.23 8.81 -8.85
C GLU A 263 0.58 8.86 -7.54
N THR A 264 0.58 9.99 -6.83
CA THR A 264 1.25 10.11 -5.52
C THR A 264 0.69 9.12 -4.52
N ILE A 265 -0.64 8.96 -4.44
CA ILE A 265 -1.28 7.97 -3.55
C ILE A 265 -0.88 6.55 -3.95
N CYS A 266 -0.91 6.22 -5.24
CA CYS A 266 -0.51 4.91 -5.72
C CYS A 266 0.96 4.62 -5.42
N ARG A 267 1.85 5.61 -5.60
CA ARG A 267 3.28 5.49 -5.30
C ARG A 267 3.52 5.23 -3.81
N LEU A 268 2.87 5.99 -2.92
CA LEU A 268 2.90 5.76 -1.47
C LEU A 268 2.36 4.38 -1.10
N HIS A 269 1.25 3.95 -1.71
CA HIS A 269 0.67 2.62 -1.52
C HIS A 269 1.64 1.51 -1.97
N LYS A 270 2.38 1.71 -3.07
CA LYS A 270 3.41 0.79 -3.55
C LYS A 270 4.55 0.65 -2.54
N THR A 271 5.03 1.75 -1.98
CA THR A 271 6.06 1.75 -0.95
C THR A 271 5.55 1.05 0.32
N LEU A 272 4.39 1.45 0.82
CA LEU A 272 3.76 0.92 2.03
C LEU A 272 3.53 -0.60 1.97
N MET A 273 3.11 -1.12 0.81
CA MET A 273 2.69 -2.51 0.65
C MET A 273 3.76 -3.40 0.00
N ARG A 274 5.00 -2.92 -0.14
CA ARG A 274 6.07 -3.62 -0.89
C ARG A 274 6.30 -5.05 -0.38
N THR A 275 6.47 -5.25 0.91
CA THR A 275 6.61 -6.57 1.53
C THR A 275 5.28 -7.34 1.54
N SER A 276 4.16 -6.65 1.69
CA SER A 276 2.82 -7.25 1.70
C SER A 276 2.33 -7.70 0.31
N ARG A 277 3.03 -7.34 -0.77
CA ARG A 277 2.66 -7.68 -2.16
C ARG A 277 2.49 -9.19 -2.36
N VAL A 278 3.42 -9.97 -1.83
CA VAL A 278 3.28 -11.43 -1.71
C VAL A 278 3.62 -11.76 -0.28
N LEU A 279 2.65 -12.26 0.48
CA LEU A 279 2.80 -12.51 1.91
C LEU A 279 2.44 -13.95 2.22
N SER A 280 3.25 -14.59 3.08
CA SER A 280 2.90 -15.87 3.69
C SER A 280 2.17 -15.59 4.99
N ILE A 281 0.92 -16.05 5.08
CA ILE A 281 0.09 -15.96 6.27
C ILE A 281 -0.09 -17.35 6.87
N ASP A 282 -0.08 -17.42 8.19
CA ASP A 282 -0.37 -18.67 8.89
C ASP A 282 -1.87 -18.98 8.79
N ALA A 283 -2.18 -20.21 8.39
CA ALA A 283 -3.53 -20.74 8.28
C ALA A 283 -3.65 -22.02 9.12
N ALA A 284 -4.89 -22.46 9.39
CA ALA A 284 -5.15 -23.64 10.22
C ALA A 284 -4.51 -24.94 9.69
N HIS A 285 -4.15 -24.99 8.41
CA HIS A 285 -3.59 -26.17 7.73
C HIS A 285 -2.21 -25.92 7.11
N GLY A 286 -1.43 -24.98 7.66
CA GLY A 286 -0.10 -24.61 7.17
C GLY A 286 -0.04 -23.15 6.76
N HIS A 287 0.81 -22.79 5.81
CA HIS A 287 0.87 -21.44 5.27
C HIS A 287 -0.03 -21.27 4.05
N ARG A 288 -0.56 -20.06 3.87
CA ARG A 288 -1.20 -19.62 2.63
C ARG A 288 -0.45 -18.42 2.09
N LEU A 289 -0.22 -18.41 0.78
CA LEU A 289 0.28 -17.22 0.10
C LEU A 289 -0.88 -16.30 -0.26
N GLN A 290 -0.68 -15.02 -0.08
CA GLN A 290 -1.59 -13.96 -0.51
C GLN A 290 -0.84 -13.02 -1.44
N HIS A 291 -1.48 -12.66 -2.55
CA HIS A 291 -1.01 -11.61 -3.46
C HIS A 291 -1.88 -10.36 -3.32
N LEU A 292 -1.25 -9.19 -3.35
CA LEU A 292 -1.90 -7.89 -3.36
C LEU A 292 -1.42 -7.08 -4.58
N ASN A 293 -2.39 -6.48 -5.27
CA ASN A 293 -2.08 -5.50 -6.32
C ASN A 293 -1.67 -4.19 -5.65
N ILE A 294 -0.38 -3.88 -5.68
CA ILE A 294 0.18 -2.66 -5.08
C ILE A 294 0.42 -1.60 -6.16
N GLY A 295 0.47 -0.33 -5.75
CA GLY A 295 0.76 0.75 -6.71
C GLY A 295 -0.30 1.02 -7.77
N VAL A 296 -1.49 0.43 -7.64
CA VAL A 296 -2.61 0.62 -8.54
C VAL A 296 -3.91 0.75 -7.75
N THR A 297 -4.92 1.33 -8.37
CA THR A 297 -6.25 1.46 -7.75
C THR A 297 -7.06 0.17 -7.88
N ARG A 298 -8.19 0.13 -7.17
CA ARG A 298 -9.15 -0.96 -7.34
C ARG A 298 -9.81 -0.99 -8.71
N GLN A 299 -9.80 0.11 -9.46
CA GLN A 299 -10.29 0.12 -10.83
C GLN A 299 -9.47 -0.79 -11.74
N VAL A 300 -8.14 -0.83 -11.55
CA VAL A 300 -7.22 -1.72 -12.28
C VAL A 300 -7.37 -3.17 -11.82
N SER A 301 -7.44 -3.42 -10.51
CA SER A 301 -7.58 -4.79 -9.99
C SER A 301 -9.01 -5.33 -10.07
N GLN A 302 -9.99 -4.47 -10.31
CA GLN A 302 -11.42 -4.75 -10.44
C GLN A 302 -12.01 -5.47 -9.21
N VAL A 303 -11.57 -5.06 -8.01
CA VAL A 303 -12.00 -5.65 -6.73
C VAL A 303 -12.98 -4.73 -5.99
N ASN A 304 -14.16 -5.26 -5.69
CA ASN A 304 -15.12 -4.63 -4.78
C ASN A 304 -14.82 -5.04 -3.33
N VAL A 305 -14.82 -4.07 -2.42
CA VAL A 305 -14.50 -4.28 -1.00
C VAL A 305 -15.74 -4.07 -0.15
N THR A 306 -15.91 -4.91 0.86
CA THR A 306 -16.89 -4.74 1.93
C THR A 306 -16.19 -4.85 3.27
N ALA A 307 -16.73 -4.19 4.30
CA ALA A 307 -16.32 -4.45 5.67
C ALA A 307 -17.51 -4.99 6.45
N THR A 308 -17.27 -6.00 7.29
CA THR A 308 -18.28 -6.53 8.20
C THR A 308 -17.76 -6.39 9.63
N SER A 309 -18.48 -5.64 10.46
CA SER A 309 -18.23 -5.63 11.90
C SER A 309 -18.85 -6.89 12.51
N GLN A 310 -18.01 -7.76 13.07
CA GLN A 310 -18.47 -9.01 13.70
C GLN A 310 -19.38 -8.72 14.91
N ASP A 311 -19.04 -7.71 15.70
CA ASP A 311 -19.75 -7.38 16.95
C ASP A 311 -21.10 -6.69 16.70
N GLN A 312 -21.22 -5.96 15.59
CA GLN A 312 -22.39 -5.11 15.34
C GLN A 312 -23.26 -5.60 14.18
N SER A 313 -22.89 -6.71 13.52
CA SER A 313 -23.52 -7.20 12.29
C SER A 313 -23.63 -6.15 11.17
N ILE A 314 -22.81 -5.10 11.23
CA ILE A 314 -22.82 -4.00 10.27
C ILE A 314 -22.07 -4.43 9.01
N LYS A 315 -22.73 -4.34 7.86
CA LYS A 315 -22.13 -4.59 6.55
C LYS A 315 -22.03 -3.30 5.76
N ILE A 316 -20.80 -2.97 5.40
CA ILE A 316 -20.40 -1.69 4.84
C ILE A 316 -20.00 -1.86 3.37
N GLN A 317 -20.55 -1.03 2.50
CA GLN A 317 -20.26 -1.03 1.06
C GLN A 317 -19.23 0.07 0.71
N PHE A 318 -18.06 -0.24 0.17
CA PHE A 318 -17.14 0.80 -0.30
C PHE A 318 -17.45 1.28 -1.72
N CYS A 319 -16.69 2.26 -2.20
CA CYS A 319 -16.76 2.69 -3.59
C CYS A 319 -16.55 1.49 -4.53
N PRO A 320 -17.47 1.23 -5.48
CA PRO A 320 -17.32 0.14 -6.42
C PRO A 320 -16.12 0.41 -7.33
N TYR A 321 -15.44 -0.65 -7.77
CA TYR A 321 -14.14 -0.52 -8.43
C TYR A 321 -14.16 0.39 -9.67
N ASP A 322 -15.27 0.42 -10.42
CA ASP A 322 -15.45 1.18 -11.66
C ASP A 322 -15.62 2.68 -11.45
N LYS A 323 -15.71 3.13 -10.20
CA LYS A 323 -15.83 4.54 -9.81
C LYS A 323 -14.65 5.06 -9.00
N VAL A 324 -13.70 4.19 -8.62
CA VAL A 324 -12.63 4.54 -7.68
C VAL A 324 -11.75 5.66 -8.21
N ASP A 325 -11.33 5.62 -9.47
CA ASP A 325 -10.38 6.62 -9.99
C ASP A 325 -11.03 8.00 -10.07
N ALA A 326 -12.30 8.06 -10.48
CA ALA A 326 -13.06 9.32 -10.55
C ALA A 326 -13.29 9.94 -9.17
N GLU A 327 -13.68 9.13 -8.18
CA GLU A 327 -13.83 9.60 -6.79
C GLU A 327 -12.50 10.04 -6.19
N LEU A 328 -11.42 9.29 -6.43
CA LEU A 328 -10.10 9.60 -5.89
C LEU A 328 -9.50 10.86 -6.52
N ALA A 329 -9.68 11.07 -7.83
CA ALA A 329 -9.27 12.30 -8.51
C ALA A 329 -10.00 13.52 -7.93
N THR A 330 -11.33 13.41 -7.73
CA THR A 330 -12.12 14.48 -7.11
C THR A 330 -11.69 14.75 -5.67
N PHE A 331 -11.38 13.70 -4.90
CA PHE A 331 -10.84 13.84 -3.56
C PHE A 331 -9.51 14.60 -3.55
N CYS A 332 -8.58 14.24 -4.43
CA CYS A 332 -7.27 14.89 -4.56
C CYS A 332 -7.42 16.39 -4.86
N GLU A 333 -8.26 16.75 -5.83
CA GLU A 333 -8.54 18.15 -6.18
C GLU A 333 -9.05 18.95 -4.96
N ARG A 334 -10.06 18.42 -4.26
CA ARG A 334 -10.63 19.06 -3.07
C ARG A 334 -9.62 19.17 -1.94
N PHE A 335 -8.84 18.12 -1.72
CA PHE A 335 -7.80 18.08 -0.70
C PHE A 335 -6.76 19.17 -0.95
N ASN A 336 -6.26 19.30 -2.19
CA ASN A 336 -5.24 20.29 -2.52
C ASN A 336 -5.75 21.73 -2.32
N VAL A 337 -6.98 22.03 -2.76
CA VAL A 337 -7.61 23.36 -2.53
C VAL A 337 -7.67 23.68 -1.04
N GLN A 338 -8.04 22.71 -0.20
CA GLN A 338 -8.17 22.93 1.23
C GLN A 338 -6.84 22.93 1.98
N MET A 339 -5.87 22.14 1.54
CA MET A 339 -4.52 22.14 2.10
C MET A 339 -3.83 23.46 1.82
N LEU A 340 -3.98 24.04 0.63
CA LEU A 340 -3.49 25.39 0.34
C LEU A 340 -4.10 26.42 1.31
N ALA A 341 -5.39 26.31 1.61
CA ALA A 341 -6.04 27.16 2.61
C ALA A 341 -5.58 26.88 4.06
N SER A 342 -5.12 25.66 4.35
CA SER A 342 -4.75 25.19 5.70
C SER A 342 -3.24 25.12 5.96
N THR A 343 -2.40 25.43 4.97
CA THR A 343 -0.92 25.36 5.03
C THR A 343 -0.32 26.12 6.23
N PRO A 344 -0.87 27.28 6.67
CA PRO A 344 -0.41 27.94 7.90
C PRO A 344 -0.60 27.10 9.19
N LEU A 345 -1.55 26.15 9.20
CA LEU A 345 -1.85 25.29 10.35
C LEU A 345 -0.95 24.06 10.41
N LEU A 346 -0.54 23.50 9.27
CA LEU A 346 0.43 22.39 9.21
C LEU A 346 1.82 22.82 9.68
N LYS A 347 2.13 24.12 9.58
CA LYS A 347 3.36 24.73 10.08
C LYS A 347 3.40 24.87 11.62
N LYS A 348 2.33 24.51 12.35
CA LYS A 348 2.27 24.63 13.81
C LYS A 348 3.14 23.63 14.60
N ARG A 349 3.96 22.81 13.93
CA ARG A 349 4.85 21.81 14.55
C ARG A 349 4.10 20.94 15.58
N LEU A 350 2.85 20.58 15.25
CA LEU A 350 2.08 19.67 16.07
C LEU A 350 2.62 18.24 15.91
N PRO A 351 2.46 17.40 16.93
CA PRO A 351 2.79 15.98 16.82
C PRO A 351 2.00 15.31 15.69
N LEU A 352 2.57 14.26 15.11
CA LEU A 352 1.87 13.41 14.17
C LEU A 352 0.67 12.76 14.87
N LEU A 353 -0.46 12.68 14.17
CA LEU A 353 -1.61 11.92 14.65
C LEU A 353 -1.21 10.44 14.77
N CYS A 354 -1.31 9.90 15.98
CA CYS A 354 -1.02 8.51 16.28
C CYS A 354 -2.14 7.99 17.18
N VAL A 355 -2.82 6.92 16.75
CA VAL A 355 -3.91 6.31 17.52
C VAL A 355 -3.40 4.97 18.03
N PRO A 356 -3.22 4.78 19.34
CA PRO A 356 -2.83 3.49 19.87
C PRO A 356 -3.86 2.41 19.55
N SER A 357 -3.39 1.18 19.38
CA SER A 357 -4.19 0.04 18.94
C SER A 357 -5.32 -0.32 19.91
N PHE A 358 -5.19 0.04 21.19
CA PHE A 358 -6.27 -0.09 22.18
C PHE A 358 -7.43 0.90 21.98
N PHE A 359 -7.27 1.97 21.21
CA PHE A 359 -8.37 2.86 20.78
C PHE A 359 -9.13 2.33 19.56
N LYS A 360 -8.66 1.26 18.90
CA LYS A 360 -9.27 0.70 17.68
C LYS A 360 -10.79 0.54 17.76
N PRO A 361 -11.39 -0.02 18.84
CA PRO A 361 -12.84 -0.17 18.91
C PRO A 361 -13.58 1.17 18.84
N GLY A 362 -13.11 2.18 19.58
CA GLY A 362 -13.68 3.51 19.59
C GLY A 362 -13.51 4.24 18.27
N TYR A 363 -12.33 4.11 17.65
CA TYR A 363 -12.02 4.67 16.33
C TYR A 363 -12.96 4.12 15.24
N LEU A 364 -13.08 2.79 15.14
CA LEU A 364 -13.95 2.14 14.16
C LEU A 364 -15.43 2.47 14.39
N LEU A 365 -15.86 2.56 15.66
CA LEU A 365 -17.22 2.97 16.00
C LEU A 365 -17.53 4.37 15.46
N GLN A 366 -16.65 5.35 15.67
CA GLN A 366 -16.91 6.71 15.21
C GLN A 366 -16.82 6.84 13.68
N LEU A 367 -15.94 6.11 13.01
CA LEU A 367 -15.94 6.03 11.55
C LEU A 367 -17.27 5.52 11.00
N ASN A 368 -17.81 4.46 11.61
CA ASN A 368 -19.10 3.90 11.23
C ASN A 368 -20.25 4.89 11.47
N ASN A 369 -20.21 5.64 12.58
CA ASN A 369 -21.21 6.65 12.91
C ASN A 369 -21.21 7.81 11.91
N ILE A 370 -20.04 8.38 11.58
CA ILE A 370 -19.94 9.48 10.60
C ILE A 370 -20.56 9.06 9.27
N ARG A 371 -20.23 7.85 8.85
CA ARG A 371 -20.72 7.28 7.61
C ARG A 371 -22.23 7.00 7.62
N ALA A 372 -22.77 6.59 8.77
CA ALA A 372 -24.20 6.37 8.95
C ALA A 372 -24.99 7.69 8.97
N ASN A 373 -24.51 8.67 9.76
CA ASN A 373 -25.21 9.92 10.05
C ASN A 373 -25.16 10.92 8.90
N ARG A 374 -24.00 11.07 8.26
CA ARG A 374 -23.81 11.92 7.06
C ARG A 374 -24.19 13.38 7.26
N ASP A 375 -24.14 13.85 8.50
CA ASP A 375 -24.39 15.26 8.88
C ASP A 375 -23.15 16.13 8.71
N GLY A 376 -22.00 15.52 8.41
CA GLY A 376 -20.72 16.19 8.35
C GLY A 376 -20.17 16.57 9.73
N ASP A 377 -20.72 16.01 10.81
CA ASP A 377 -20.20 16.18 12.16
C ASP A 377 -19.10 15.16 12.46
N TYR A 378 -17.86 15.64 12.44
CA TYR A 378 -16.68 14.84 12.76
C TYR A 378 -16.24 15.01 14.22
N GLN A 379 -16.98 15.75 15.06
CA GLN A 379 -16.56 16.10 16.42
C GLN A 379 -16.19 14.86 17.25
N ARG A 380 -17.01 13.81 17.20
CA ARG A 380 -16.75 12.58 17.97
C ARG A 380 -15.49 11.84 17.50
N LEU A 381 -15.26 11.77 16.19
CA LEU A 381 -14.04 11.18 15.66
C LEU A 381 -12.83 12.02 16.07
N MET A 382 -12.93 13.35 15.98
CA MET A 382 -11.84 14.23 16.41
C MET A 382 -11.48 14.08 17.88
N THR A 383 -12.47 13.89 18.76
CA THR A 383 -12.19 13.59 20.17
C THR A 383 -11.38 12.30 20.30
N VAL A 384 -11.76 11.23 19.59
CA VAL A 384 -11.00 9.97 19.61
C VAL A 384 -9.58 10.16 19.06
N LEU A 385 -9.43 10.92 17.97
CA LEU A 385 -8.11 11.20 17.37
C LEU A 385 -7.23 12.05 18.30
N TYR A 386 -7.82 13.04 18.97
CA TYR A 386 -7.16 13.86 19.98
C TYR A 386 -6.71 13.03 21.19
N ASP A 387 -7.62 12.27 21.79
CA ASP A 387 -7.34 11.44 22.96
C ASP A 387 -6.32 10.34 22.63
N GLY A 388 -6.42 9.75 21.43
CA GLY A 388 -5.43 8.80 20.92
C GLY A 388 -4.06 9.43 20.77
N THR A 389 -3.98 10.61 20.16
CA THR A 389 -2.71 11.34 19.98
C THR A 389 -2.09 11.69 21.34
N ARG A 390 -2.88 12.19 22.30
CA ARG A 390 -2.40 12.44 23.66
C ARG A 390 -1.87 11.16 24.32
N ALA A 391 -2.60 10.05 24.22
CA ALA A 391 -2.15 8.79 24.81
C ALA A 391 -0.84 8.27 24.15
N SER A 392 -0.64 8.50 22.86
CA SER A 392 0.65 8.22 22.21
C SER A 392 1.77 9.12 22.72
N LEU A 393 1.49 10.39 23.02
CA LEU A 393 2.46 11.29 23.65
C LEU A 393 2.84 10.82 25.06
N ASP A 394 1.85 10.43 25.87
CA ASP A 394 2.09 9.90 27.22
C ASP A 394 2.93 8.60 27.18
N LEU A 395 2.72 7.76 26.16
CA LEU A 395 3.53 6.56 25.93
C LEU A 395 4.96 6.89 25.53
N LEU A 396 5.16 7.88 24.65
CA LEU A 396 6.49 8.35 24.28
C LEU A 396 7.24 8.92 25.48
N GLU A 397 6.57 9.69 26.34
CA GLU A 397 7.14 10.19 27.59
C GLU A 397 7.56 9.06 28.54
N ALA A 398 6.76 8.00 28.64
CA ALA A 398 7.09 6.86 29.50
C ALA A 398 8.24 5.97 28.96
N ILE A 399 8.49 6.02 27.65
CA ILE A 399 9.59 5.29 26.99
C ILE A 399 10.91 6.07 27.08
N ASN A 400 10.83 7.40 27.09
CA ASN A 400 11.98 8.29 27.24
C ASN A 400 12.55 8.25 28.66
#